data_AF-A0A348ZTF1-F1
#
_entry.id   AF-A0A348ZTF1-F1
#
_cell.length_a   1.000
_cell.length_b   1.000
_cell.length_c   1.000
_cell.angle_alpha   90.00
_cell.angle_beta   90.00
_cell.angle_gamma   90.00
#
_symmetry.space_group_name_H-M   'P 1'
#
loop_
_entity.id
_entity.type
_entity.pdbx_description
1 polymer ?
#
loop_
_entity_poly.entity_id
_entity_poly.type
_entity_poly.pdbx_seq_one_letter_code
_entity_poly.pdbx_strand_id
1 'polypeptide(L)'
;LAVVMGASSSAAREREAMKLLNFGFRFYTLAKPFSEEERVSTIRVWKGKRDQLDLYPSETPNFLISRETKNLLRWEVRAPAEVTAPVAENTRLGEVIFYVSDTPQKRVPLINREGLERAGLFKRGQHAVQRLVVANWKIGGAAVGTAVILVVLAITLRRRRTARRSRMRFIR
;
A
#
# COMPACT_ATOMS: atom_id res chain seq x y z
N LEU A 1 -24.08 25.75 -8.26
CA LEU A 1 -24.60 27.10 -8.56
C LEU A 1 -25.07 27.11 -10.00
N ALA A 2 -26.25 27.68 -10.27
CA ALA A 2 -26.78 27.83 -11.62
C ALA A 2 -26.88 29.34 -11.93
N VAL A 3 -26.30 29.76 -13.06
CA VAL A 3 -26.31 31.16 -13.50
C VAL A 3 -26.95 31.20 -14.88
N VAL A 4 -27.98 32.04 -15.04
CA VAL A 4 -28.70 32.23 -16.31
C VAL A 4 -28.73 33.71 -16.65
N MET A 5 -28.22 34.06 -17.83
CA MET A 5 -28.15 35.43 -18.34
C MET A 5 -28.97 35.56 -19.64
N GLY A 6 -29.41 36.78 -19.97
CA GLY A 6 -30.09 37.06 -21.24
C GLY A 6 -31.52 36.53 -21.40
N ALA A 7 -32.19 36.16 -20.30
CA ALA A 7 -33.58 35.70 -20.36
C ALA A 7 -34.56 36.85 -20.66
N SER A 8 -35.62 36.55 -21.41
CA SER A 8 -36.65 37.53 -21.84
C SER A 8 -37.45 38.15 -20.69
N SER A 9 -37.49 37.51 -19.53
CA SER A 9 -38.11 38.05 -18.32
C SER A 9 -37.51 37.41 -17.06
N SER A 10 -37.76 38.01 -15.89
CA SER A 10 -37.32 37.43 -14.61
C SER A 10 -37.93 36.04 -14.36
N ALA A 11 -39.21 35.85 -14.67
CA ALA A 11 -39.88 34.56 -14.52
C ALA A 11 -39.34 33.50 -15.50
N ALA A 12 -38.95 33.90 -16.71
CA ALA A 12 -38.26 33.00 -17.64
C ALA A 12 -36.89 32.58 -17.08
N ARG A 13 -36.11 33.53 -16.56
CA ARG A 13 -34.80 33.27 -15.96
C ARG A 13 -34.87 32.27 -14.81
N GLU A 14 -35.85 32.44 -13.93
CA GLU A 14 -36.07 31.56 -12.78
C GLU A 14 -36.42 30.13 -13.22
N ARG A 15 -37.35 29.98 -14.18
CA ARG A 15 -37.71 28.67 -14.72
C ARG A 15 -36.51 27.96 -15.35
N GLU A 16 -35.69 28.66 -16.12
CA GLU A 16 -34.49 28.08 -16.73
C GLU A 16 -33.43 27.72 -15.67
N ALA A 17 -33.23 28.56 -14.64
CA ALA A 17 -32.33 28.26 -13.54
C ALA A 17 -32.78 27.00 -12.77
N MET A 18 -34.09 26.86 -12.54
CA MET A 18 -34.67 25.69 -11.88
C MET A 18 -34.48 24.41 -12.71
N LYS A 19 -34.63 24.48 -14.04
CA LYS A 19 -34.35 23.35 -14.93
C LYS A 19 -32.89 22.89 -14.82
N LEU A 20 -31.93 23.82 -14.83
CA LEU A 20 -30.50 23.51 -14.67
C LEU A 20 -30.20 22.86 -13.32
N LEU A 21 -30.82 23.37 -12.25
CA LEU A 21 -30.65 22.82 -10.91
C LEU A 21 -31.23 21.40 -10.80
N ASN A 22 -32.43 21.20 -11.32
CA ASN A 22 -33.08 19.89 -11.37
C ASN A 22 -32.28 18.89 -12.19
N PHE A 23 -31.71 19.31 -13.33
CA PHE A 23 -30.79 18.49 -14.12
C PHE A 23 -29.58 18.07 -13.28
N GLY A 24 -28.91 19.02 -12.62
CA GLY A 24 -27.76 18.75 -11.76
C GLY A 24 -28.08 17.70 -10.68
N PHE A 25 -29.18 17.86 -9.95
CA PHE A 25 -29.57 16.92 -8.89
C PHE A 25 -30.05 15.56 -9.38
N ARG A 26 -30.63 15.50 -10.59
CA ARG A 26 -31.09 14.26 -11.20
C ARG A 26 -29.93 13.41 -11.68
N PHE A 27 -28.92 14.00 -12.31
CA PHE A 27 -27.84 13.25 -12.96
C PHE A 27 -26.57 13.14 -12.14
N TYR A 28 -26.31 14.08 -11.24
CA TYR A 28 -25.07 14.09 -10.45
C TYR A 28 -25.34 13.86 -8.98
N THR A 29 -24.34 13.31 -8.31
CA THR A 29 -24.34 13.14 -6.85
C THR A 29 -22.93 13.35 -6.32
N LEU A 30 -22.82 13.79 -5.07
CA LEU A 30 -21.55 13.97 -4.41
C LEU A 30 -21.12 12.64 -3.79
N ALA A 31 -20.05 12.03 -4.29
CA ALA A 31 -19.46 10.86 -3.67
C ALA A 31 -18.54 11.27 -2.52
N LYS A 32 -18.66 10.58 -1.39
CA LYS A 32 -17.79 10.68 -0.22
C LYS A 32 -17.31 9.27 0.15
N PRO A 33 -16.19 8.80 -0.40
CA PRO A 33 -15.74 7.43 -0.22
C PRO A 33 -15.20 7.14 1.18
N PHE A 34 -14.61 8.12 1.87
CA PHE A 34 -14.14 8.00 3.25
C PHE A 34 -14.09 9.36 3.95
N SER A 35 -14.11 9.35 5.28
CA SER A 35 -13.99 10.56 6.12
C SER A 35 -12.53 10.93 6.36
N GLU A 36 -12.27 12.16 6.82
CA GLU A 36 -10.90 12.58 7.15
C GLU A 36 -10.33 11.84 8.36
N GLU A 37 -11.21 11.44 9.28
CA GLU A 37 -10.89 10.72 10.51
C GLU A 37 -10.68 9.22 10.28
N GLU A 38 -11.06 8.72 9.11
CA GLU A 38 -10.95 7.31 8.79
C GLU A 38 -9.53 6.99 8.35
N ARG A 39 -8.94 5.97 8.98
CA ARG A 39 -7.63 5.45 8.59
C ARG A 39 -7.74 4.75 7.25
N VAL A 40 -7.01 5.26 6.26
CA VAL A 40 -7.01 4.71 4.89
C VAL A 40 -6.00 3.58 4.73
N SER A 41 -4.82 3.70 5.35
CA SER A 41 -3.75 2.71 5.25
C SER A 41 -2.84 2.76 6.46
N THR A 42 -2.15 1.66 6.75
CA THR A 42 -1.08 1.60 7.75
C THR A 42 0.22 1.25 7.06
N ILE A 43 1.29 1.97 7.36
CA ILE A 43 2.65 1.70 6.84
C ILE A 43 3.57 1.28 7.97
N ARG A 44 4.58 0.45 7.64
CA ARG A 44 5.57 0.03 8.63
C ARG A 44 6.65 1.09 8.79
N VAL A 45 7.04 1.35 10.03
CA VAL A 45 8.06 2.36 10.37
C VAL A 45 9.31 1.67 10.89
N TRP A 46 10.45 2.00 10.29
CA TRP A 46 11.75 1.57 10.76
C TRP A 46 12.39 2.62 11.65
N LYS A 47 13.08 2.17 12.71
CA LYS A 47 13.82 3.03 13.65
C LYS A 47 12.94 4.08 14.36
N GLY A 48 11.62 3.93 14.31
CA GLY A 48 10.65 4.77 15.00
C GLY A 48 10.39 4.29 16.42
N LYS A 49 9.88 5.17 17.28
CA LYS A 49 9.40 4.78 18.62
C LYS A 49 8.31 3.68 18.54
N ARG A 50 7.48 3.76 17.49
CA ARG A 50 6.49 2.76 17.09
C ARG A 50 6.86 2.15 15.73
N ASP A 51 6.37 0.94 15.48
CA ASP A 51 6.67 0.15 14.28
C ASP A 51 5.64 0.32 13.16
N GLN A 52 4.56 1.05 13.42
CA GLN A 52 3.46 1.31 12.49
C GLN A 52 3.07 2.79 12.54
N LEU A 53 2.66 3.32 11.39
CA LEU A 53 2.12 4.66 11.21
C LEU A 53 0.86 4.60 10.38
N ASP A 54 -0.21 5.13 10.95
CA ASP A 54 -1.50 5.23 10.30
C ASP A 54 -1.54 6.48 9.41
N LEU A 55 -2.06 6.29 8.20
CA LEU A 55 -2.22 7.32 7.19
C LEU A 55 -3.69 7.70 7.07
N TYR A 56 -3.90 9.01 7.06
CA TYR A 56 -5.19 9.68 6.95
C TYR A 56 -5.16 10.56 5.69
N PRO A 57 -6.30 10.80 5.04
CA PRO A 57 -6.33 11.76 3.95
C PRO A 57 -6.13 13.18 4.48
N SER A 58 -5.47 14.05 3.71
CA SER A 58 -5.24 15.44 4.10
C SER A 58 -6.51 16.30 4.10
N GLU A 59 -7.54 15.84 3.40
CA GLU A 59 -8.83 16.48 3.29
C GLU A 59 -9.91 15.41 3.10
N THR A 60 -11.16 15.70 3.47
CA THR A 60 -12.29 14.84 3.13
C THR A 60 -12.47 14.80 1.61
N PRO A 61 -12.25 13.66 0.92
CA PRO A 61 -12.46 13.56 -0.51
C PRO A 61 -13.96 13.68 -0.81
N ASN A 62 -14.35 14.80 -1.38
CA ASN A 62 -15.63 14.93 -2.06
C ASN A 62 -15.39 15.23 -3.54
N PHE A 63 -16.20 14.61 -4.40
CA PHE A 63 -16.18 14.92 -5.83
C PHE A 63 -17.55 14.60 -6.44
N LEU A 64 -17.89 15.39 -7.45
CA LEU A 64 -19.14 15.25 -8.17
C LEU A 64 -19.00 14.14 -9.21
N ILE A 65 -19.93 13.18 -9.19
CA ILE A 65 -19.96 12.08 -10.16
C ILE A 65 -21.35 11.95 -10.77
N SER A 66 -21.41 11.39 -11.99
CA SER A 66 -22.69 10.96 -12.55
C SER A 66 -23.25 9.80 -11.70
N ARG A 67 -24.56 9.79 -11.49
CA ARG A 67 -25.26 8.71 -10.77
C ARG A 67 -25.07 7.36 -11.46
N GLU A 68 -24.98 7.35 -12.78
CA GLU A 68 -24.78 6.13 -13.58
C GLU A 68 -23.40 5.51 -13.34
N THR A 69 -22.37 6.35 -13.21
CA THR A 69 -21.00 5.91 -12.97
C THR A 69 -20.67 5.72 -11.50
N LYS A 70 -21.63 5.93 -10.58
CA LYS A 70 -21.41 5.79 -9.14
C LYS A 70 -20.90 4.41 -8.76
N ASN A 71 -21.43 3.37 -9.39
CA ASN A 71 -21.03 1.99 -9.11
C ASN A 71 -19.67 1.62 -9.75
N LEU A 72 -19.13 2.48 -10.61
CA LEU A 72 -17.83 2.29 -11.28
C LEU A 72 -16.70 3.05 -10.57
N LEU A 73 -16.97 3.67 -9.42
CA LEU A 73 -15.96 4.33 -8.61
C LEU A 73 -15.02 3.28 -8.02
N ARG A 74 -13.73 3.42 -8.31
CA ARG A 74 -12.65 2.64 -7.69
C ARG A 74 -11.59 3.58 -7.15
N TRP A 75 -10.83 3.12 -6.17
CA TRP A 75 -9.69 3.87 -5.66
C TRP A 75 -8.49 2.97 -5.47
N GLU A 76 -7.30 3.56 -5.60
CA GLU A 76 -6.02 2.89 -5.42
C GLU A 76 -5.19 3.71 -4.44
N VAL A 77 -4.63 3.05 -3.44
CA VAL A 77 -3.71 3.69 -2.48
C VAL A 77 -2.29 3.49 -2.97
N ARG A 78 -1.58 4.60 -3.22
CA ARG A 78 -0.16 4.61 -3.55
C ARG A 78 0.62 5.17 -2.38
N ALA A 79 1.12 4.27 -1.55
CA ALA A 79 1.99 4.57 -0.42
C ALA A 79 3.18 3.61 -0.41
N PRO A 80 4.36 4.04 0.07
CA PRO A 80 5.48 3.15 0.30
C PRO A 80 5.13 2.13 1.39
N ALA A 81 5.57 0.89 1.23
CA ALA A 81 5.33 -0.17 2.22
C ALA A 81 6.02 0.13 3.57
N GLU A 82 7.15 0.84 3.51
CA GLU A 82 7.98 1.11 4.68
C GLU A 82 8.53 2.54 4.65
N VAL A 83 8.59 3.19 5.82
CA VAL A 83 9.20 4.51 6.02
C VAL A 83 10.23 4.45 7.15
N THR A 84 11.27 5.29 7.10
CA THR A 84 12.26 5.39 8.18
C THR A 84 12.02 6.65 9.02
N ALA A 85 12.02 6.52 10.34
CA ALA A 85 11.91 7.65 11.26
C ALA A 85 13.14 8.58 11.20
N PRO A 86 13.02 9.89 11.49
CA PRO A 86 11.85 10.58 12.04
C PRO A 86 10.83 10.97 10.98
N VAL A 87 9.55 10.97 11.34
CA VAL A 87 8.46 11.47 10.51
C VAL A 87 7.77 12.59 11.28
N ALA A 88 7.74 13.80 10.73
CA ALA A 88 7.04 14.92 11.33
C ALA A 88 5.53 14.74 11.22
N GLU A 89 4.75 15.39 12.07
CA GLU A 89 3.30 15.44 11.91
C GLU A 89 2.93 16.09 10.56
N ASN A 90 1.80 15.68 9.97
CA ASN A 90 1.28 16.19 8.71
C ASN A 90 2.24 16.00 7.50
N THR A 91 3.12 15.01 7.57
CA THR A 91 4.01 14.65 6.46
C THR A 91 3.22 13.87 5.42
N ARG A 92 3.31 14.28 4.14
CA ARG A 92 2.77 13.51 3.02
C ARG A 92 3.61 12.25 2.81
N LEU A 93 2.96 11.10 2.95
CA LEU A 93 3.60 9.78 2.81
C LEU A 93 3.05 8.96 1.65
N GLY A 94 1.93 9.38 1.06
CA GLY A 94 1.36 8.73 -0.11
C GLY A 94 0.25 9.55 -0.73
N GLU A 95 -0.53 8.90 -1.59
CA GLU A 95 -1.75 9.46 -2.17
C GLU A 95 -2.78 8.37 -2.46
N VAL A 96 -4.05 8.75 -2.42
CA VAL A 96 -5.15 7.93 -2.95
C VAL A 96 -5.55 8.51 -4.30
N ILE A 97 -5.65 7.64 -5.30
CA ILE A 97 -6.11 8.01 -6.64
C ILE A 97 -7.51 7.43 -6.84
N PHE A 98 -8.47 8.29 -7.13
CA PHE A 98 -9.84 7.91 -7.45
C PHE A 98 -10.02 7.79 -8.96
N TYR A 99 -10.56 6.65 -9.38
CA TYR A 99 -10.83 6.33 -10.77
C TYR A 99 -12.34 6.20 -10.99
N VAL A 100 -12.82 6.79 -12.08
CA VAL A 100 -14.17 6.57 -12.58
C VAL A 100 -14.04 6.08 -14.01
N SER A 101 -14.55 4.89 -14.31
CA SER A 101 -14.41 4.26 -15.63
C SER A 101 -12.96 4.28 -16.13
N ASP A 102 -12.05 3.80 -15.29
CA ASP A 102 -10.59 3.71 -15.53
C ASP A 102 -9.84 5.06 -15.68
N THR A 103 -10.52 6.20 -15.61
CA THR A 103 -9.88 7.52 -15.71
C THR A 103 -9.60 8.10 -14.32
N PRO A 104 -8.36 8.52 -14.01
CA PRO A 104 -8.04 9.15 -12.73
C PRO A 104 -8.67 10.54 -12.66
N GLN A 105 -9.60 10.74 -11.73
CA GLN A 105 -10.36 11.99 -11.58
C GLN A 105 -9.77 12.91 -10.50
N LYS A 106 -9.40 12.33 -9.35
CA LYS A 106 -8.91 13.10 -8.20
C LYS A 106 -7.79 12.34 -7.48
N ARG A 107 -6.81 13.08 -6.98
CA ARG A 107 -5.75 12.57 -6.11
C ARG A 107 -5.80 13.29 -4.79
N VAL A 108 -5.76 12.54 -3.69
CA VAL A 108 -5.76 13.10 -2.34
C VAL A 108 -4.50 12.63 -1.60
N PRO A 109 -3.66 13.56 -1.12
CA PRO A 109 -2.50 13.22 -0.31
C PRO A 109 -2.89 12.46 0.96
N LEU A 110 -2.07 11.47 1.31
CA LEU A 110 -2.14 10.79 2.60
C LEU A 110 -1.08 11.36 3.54
N ILE A 111 -1.50 11.76 4.73
CA ILE A 111 -0.69 12.36 5.79
C ILE A 111 -0.79 11.55 7.07
N ASN A 112 0.20 11.71 7.95
CA ASN A 112 0.13 11.23 9.32
C ASN A 112 -0.38 12.34 10.27
N ARG A 113 -1.26 11.99 11.20
CA ARG A 113 -1.75 12.91 12.25
C ARG A 113 -0.87 12.94 13.50
N GLU A 114 0.02 11.97 13.65
CA GLU A 114 0.94 11.91 14.78
C GLU A 114 2.38 11.88 14.28
N GLY A 115 3.22 12.75 14.83
CA GLY A 115 4.67 12.73 14.60
C GLY A 115 5.31 11.49 15.23
N LEU A 116 6.22 10.85 14.49
CA LEU A 116 7.00 9.72 14.97
C LEU A 116 8.46 10.10 15.12
N GLU A 117 8.85 10.28 16.38
CA GLU A 117 10.24 10.49 16.76
C GLU A 117 11.08 9.21 16.61
N ARG A 118 12.39 9.43 16.52
CA ARG A 118 13.38 8.34 16.47
C ARG A 118 13.27 7.46 17.72
N ALA A 119 13.39 6.16 17.54
CA ALA A 119 13.54 5.25 18.66
C ALA A 119 14.81 5.58 19.48
N GLY A 120 14.78 5.31 20.78
CA GLY A 120 15.98 5.36 21.64
C GLY A 120 17.07 4.39 21.14
N LEU A 121 18.33 4.62 21.55
CA LEU A 121 19.52 3.89 21.07
C LEU A 121 19.39 2.35 21.18
N PHE A 122 18.73 1.85 22.23
CA PHE A 122 18.50 0.40 22.44
C PHE A 122 17.61 -0.24 21.38
N LYS A 123 16.48 0.40 21.01
CA LYS A 123 15.61 -0.08 19.93
C LYS A 123 16.33 0.00 18.57
N ARG A 124 17.18 1.00 18.33
CA ARG A 124 17.99 1.07 17.08
C ARG A 124 18.95 -0.11 16.96
N GLY A 125 19.59 -0.51 18.07
CA GLY A 125 20.45 -1.69 18.12
C GLY A 125 19.69 -2.97 17.77
N GLN A 126 18.52 -3.18 18.37
CA GLN A 126 17.66 -4.34 18.07
C GLN A 126 17.19 -4.38 16.62
N HIS A 127 16.73 -3.26 16.05
CA HIS A 127 16.31 -3.18 14.65
C HIS A 127 17.48 -3.36 13.67
N ALA A 128 18.68 -2.91 14.03
CA ALA A 128 19.89 -3.16 13.24
C ALA A 128 20.24 -4.65 13.21
N VAL A 129 20.14 -5.33 14.36
CA VAL A 129 20.33 -6.79 14.45
C VAL A 129 19.25 -7.52 13.64
N GLN A 130 17.97 -7.14 13.75
CA GLN A 130 16.90 -7.77 12.97
C GLN A 130 17.07 -7.58 11.46
N ARG A 131 17.49 -6.40 10.98
CA ARG A 131 17.76 -6.18 9.56
C ARG A 131 18.91 -7.07 9.07
N LEU A 132 19.94 -7.27 9.89
CA LEU A 132 21.06 -8.17 9.59
C LEU A 132 20.63 -9.64 9.62
N VAL A 133 19.79 -10.05 10.57
CA VAL A 133 19.31 -11.44 10.70
C VAL A 133 18.35 -11.82 9.55
N VAL A 134 17.41 -10.94 9.18
CA VAL A 134 16.48 -11.18 8.06
C VAL A 134 17.20 -11.15 6.71
N ALA A 135 18.20 -10.27 6.54
CA ALA A 135 19.05 -10.28 5.34
C ALA A 135 19.93 -11.53 5.27
N ASN A 136 20.45 -12.03 6.40
CA ASN A 136 21.26 -13.23 6.45
C ASN A 136 20.47 -14.53 6.31
N TRP A 137 19.21 -14.63 6.72
CA TRP A 137 18.46 -15.89 6.55
C TRP A 137 18.17 -16.22 5.08
N LYS A 138 18.05 -15.20 4.22
CA LYS A 138 17.95 -15.39 2.76
C LYS A 138 19.23 -15.96 2.14
N ILE A 139 20.40 -15.68 2.72
CA ILE A 139 21.71 -16.15 2.24
C ILE A 139 22.10 -17.47 2.94
N GLY A 140 21.78 -17.60 4.24
CA GLY A 140 22.04 -18.77 5.06
C GLY A 140 21.19 -19.98 4.70
N GLY A 141 19.93 -19.79 4.28
CA GLY A 141 19.08 -20.88 3.80
C GLY A 141 19.66 -21.61 2.58
N ALA A 142 20.33 -20.88 1.67
CA ALA A 142 20.98 -21.45 0.49
C ALA A 142 22.29 -22.18 0.82
N ALA A 143 23.09 -21.64 1.75
CA ALA A 143 24.35 -22.24 2.19
C ALA A 143 24.14 -23.52 3.02
N VAL A 144 23.14 -23.53 3.91
CA VAL A 144 22.81 -24.73 4.70
C VAL A 144 22.20 -25.81 3.81
N GLY A 145 21.35 -25.44 2.84
CA GLY A 145 20.77 -26.39 1.89
C GLY A 145 21.82 -27.09 1.01
N THR A 146 22.79 -26.33 0.49
CA THR A 146 23.88 -26.89 -0.34
C THR A 146 24.83 -27.79 0.44
N ALA A 147 25.16 -27.44 1.69
CA ALA A 147 25.98 -28.29 2.55
C ALA A 147 25.31 -29.64 2.86
N VAL A 148 24.00 -29.65 3.14
CA VAL A 148 23.25 -30.90 3.39
C VAL A 148 23.22 -31.79 2.16
N ILE A 149 23.03 -31.21 0.96
CA ILE A 149 23.04 -31.97 -0.30
C ILE A 149 24.41 -32.61 -0.57
N LEU A 150 25.51 -31.88 -0.36
CA LEU A 150 26.87 -32.42 -0.55
C LEU A 150 27.20 -33.53 0.45
N VAL A 151 26.77 -33.39 1.71
CA VAL A 151 26.97 -34.44 2.72
C VAL A 151 26.17 -35.70 2.39
N VAL A 152 24.91 -35.57 1.97
CA VAL A 152 24.09 -36.70 1.54
C VAL A 152 24.66 -37.36 0.28
N LEU A 153 25.17 -36.57 -0.68
CA LEU A 153 25.83 -37.07 -1.89
C LEU A 153 27.14 -37.81 -1.56
N ALA A 154 27.93 -37.29 -0.62
CA ALA A 154 29.16 -37.95 -0.16
C ALA A 154 28.84 -39.29 0.55
N ILE A 155 27.80 -39.33 1.39
CA ILE A 155 27.37 -40.55 2.07
C ILE A 155 26.87 -41.60 1.06
N THR A 156 26.08 -41.20 0.07
CA THR A 156 25.57 -42.12 -0.98
C THR A 156 26.69 -42.63 -1.90
N LEU A 157 27.64 -41.78 -2.28
CA LEU A 157 28.82 -42.20 -3.05
C LEU A 157 29.74 -43.12 -2.25
N ARG A 158 29.89 -42.86 -0.94
CA ARG A 158 30.68 -43.73 -0.05
C ARG A 158 30.05 -45.11 0.07
N ARG A 159 28.72 -45.20 0.23
CA ARG A 159 27.96 -46.47 0.22
C ARG A 159 28.09 -47.22 -1.11
N ARG A 160 28.09 -46.52 -2.25
CA ARG A 160 28.29 -47.15 -3.57
C ARG A 160 29.72 -47.68 -3.75
N ARG A 161 30.74 -47.03 -3.17
CA ARG A 161 32.13 -47.52 -3.21
C ARG A 161 32.34 -48.78 -2.35
N THR A 162 31.71 -48.87 -1.17
CA THR A 162 31.80 -50.09 -0.34
C THR A 162 31.09 -51.29 -0.97
N ALA A 163 29.97 -51.08 -1.67
CA ALA A 163 29.28 -52.16 -2.39
C ALA A 163 30.06 -52.73 -3.59
N ARG A 164 31.05 -52.00 -4.13
CA ARG A 164 31.87 -52.46 -5.26
C ARG A 164 33.09 -53.29 -4.85
N ARG A 165 33.46 -53.30 -3.55
CA ARG A 165 34.59 -54.08 -3.03
C ARG A 165 34.23 -55.50 -2.60
N SER A 166 32.94 -55.81 -2.42
CA SER A 166 32.47 -57.15 -2.02
C SER A 166 32.22 -58.11 -3.19
N ARG A 167 32.33 -57.67 -4.45
CA ARG A 167 32.19 -58.55 -5.65
C ARG A 167 33.50 -59.13 -6.19
N MET A 168 34.65 -58.89 -5.55
CA MET A 168 35.96 -59.42 -5.97
C MET A 168 36.54 -60.49 -5.02
N ARG A 169 35.72 -61.14 -4.20
CA ARG A 169 36.13 -62.28 -3.34
C ARG A 169 35.26 -63.52 -3.54
N PHE A 170 34.90 -63.80 -4.79
CA PHE A 170 34.25 -65.06 -5.16
C PHE A 170 34.70 -65.51 -6.56
N ILE A 171 36.01 -65.65 -6.74
CA ILE A 171 36.59 -66.54 -7.76
C ILE A 171 37.86 -67.15 -7.14
N ARG A 172 37.69 -68.27 -6.47
CA ARG A 172 38.68 -69.34 -6.41
C ARG A 172 37.99 -70.65 -6.10
#